data_AF-U5EVB1-F1
#
_entry.id   AF-U5EVB1-F1
#
_cell.length_a   1.000
_cell.length_b   1.000
_cell.length_c   1.000
_cell.angle_alpha   90.00
_cell.angle_beta   90.00
_cell.angle_gamma   90.00
#
_symmetry.space_group_name_H-M   'P 1'
#
loop_
_entity.id
_entity.type
_entity.pdbx_description
1 polymer ?
#
loop_
_entity_poly.entity_id
_entity_poly.type
_entity_poly.pdbx_seq_one_letter_code
_entity_poly.pdbx_strand_id
1 'polypeptide(L)'
;MSITFEQIILDAKRIANRLKDREALGDSILLESENVNKQMESMRQFQDDIDVLNKLARERSNNQLITIINQENPQIREIRQENRQLKEALEEHQHALEHIMTKYREHTQSKILNSKINFVELYNNYQKIAENKDEIIKKQTEKIQEMAAIMQKASVLDEDKINMEHEYLSRLITENKGLREMLEISQKFGSNKLITSDDKSTQTEVNEKQSVSTSEEGTVTATEASTSSSIPVPTISSNKSENKIQSSGGSKNSS
;
A
#
# COMPACT_ATOMS: atom_id res chain seq x y z
N MET A 1 -95.36 63.59 -89.07
CA MET A 1 -95.10 63.01 -87.74
C MET A 1 -95.15 64.12 -86.71
N SER A 2 -96.35 64.49 -86.29
CA SER A 2 -96.57 65.48 -85.24
C SER A 2 -96.63 64.74 -83.92
N ILE A 3 -95.65 65.00 -83.06
CA ILE A 3 -95.68 64.56 -81.68
C ILE A 3 -96.95 65.15 -81.05
N THR A 4 -97.85 64.29 -80.58
CA THR A 4 -99.03 64.74 -79.87
C THR A 4 -98.66 65.00 -78.42
N PHE A 5 -99.25 66.04 -77.83
CA PHE A 5 -99.01 66.46 -76.45
C PHE A 5 -99.14 65.31 -75.43
N GLU A 6 -100.00 64.35 -75.72
CA GLU A 6 -100.22 63.15 -74.91
C GLU A 6 -99.01 62.19 -74.88
N GLN A 7 -98.27 62.06 -75.97
CA GLN A 7 -97.03 61.26 -76.01
C GLN A 7 -95.93 61.87 -75.13
N ILE A 8 -95.83 63.20 -75.12
CA ILE A 8 -94.87 63.92 -74.25
C ILE A 8 -95.24 63.70 -72.78
N ILE A 9 -96.53 63.75 -72.42
CA ILE A 9 -96.99 63.50 -71.05
C ILE A 9 -96.69 62.07 -70.60
N LEU A 10 -96.93 61.08 -71.48
CA LEU A 10 -96.66 59.68 -71.16
C LEU A 10 -95.16 59.42 -70.97
N ASP A 11 -94.31 60.04 -71.79
CA ASP A 11 -92.85 59.92 -71.65
C ASP A 11 -92.35 60.64 -70.38
N ALA A 12 -92.86 61.84 -70.09
CA ALA A 12 -92.56 62.55 -68.84
C ALA A 12 -92.95 61.72 -67.60
N LYS A 13 -94.12 61.07 -67.61
CA LYS A 13 -94.54 60.14 -66.55
C LYS A 13 -93.61 58.93 -66.42
N ARG A 14 -93.17 58.36 -67.55
CA ARG A 14 -92.24 57.22 -67.56
C ARG A 14 -90.89 57.60 -66.97
N ILE A 15 -90.37 58.78 -67.34
CA ILE A 15 -89.10 59.29 -66.80
C ILE A 15 -89.24 59.59 -65.30
N ALA A 16 -90.35 60.19 -64.86
CA ALA A 16 -90.60 60.45 -63.44
C ALA A 16 -90.64 59.15 -62.61
N ASN A 17 -91.30 58.10 -63.11
CA ASN A 17 -91.31 56.80 -62.42
C ASN A 17 -89.91 56.18 -62.38
N ARG A 18 -89.16 56.22 -63.49
CA ARG A 18 -87.77 55.74 -63.51
C ARG A 18 -86.85 56.52 -62.57
N LEU A 19 -87.08 57.82 -62.41
CA LEU A 19 -86.34 58.65 -61.48
C LEU A 19 -86.66 58.25 -60.03
N LYS A 20 -87.93 58.01 -59.73
CA LYS A 20 -88.37 57.54 -58.40
C LYS A 20 -87.78 56.18 -58.03
N ASP A 21 -87.76 55.23 -58.97
CA ASP A 21 -87.15 53.91 -58.73
C ASP A 21 -85.63 54.03 -58.53
N ARG A 22 -84.98 54.95 -59.25
CA ARG A 22 -83.55 55.25 -59.09
C ARG A 22 -83.25 55.93 -57.76
N GLU A 23 -84.12 56.83 -57.30
CA GLU A 23 -84.04 57.48 -56.00
C GLU A 23 -84.17 56.44 -54.87
N ALA A 24 -85.15 55.53 -54.96
CA ALA A 24 -85.31 54.44 -54.00
C ALA A 24 -84.09 53.48 -53.96
N LEU A 25 -83.48 53.18 -55.11
CA LEU A 25 -82.22 52.44 -55.15
C LEU A 25 -81.06 53.23 -54.53
N GLY A 26 -81.01 54.54 -54.77
CA GLY A 26 -80.02 55.43 -54.16
C GLY A 26 -80.10 55.41 -52.64
N ASP A 27 -81.31 55.52 -52.08
CA ASP A 27 -81.54 55.45 -50.64
C ASP A 27 -81.16 54.09 -50.05
N SER A 28 -81.45 52.99 -50.75
CA SER A 28 -81.04 51.65 -50.32
C SER A 28 -79.52 51.50 -50.28
N ILE A 29 -78.81 52.01 -51.29
CA ILE A 29 -77.34 51.98 -51.34
C ILE A 29 -76.74 52.88 -50.26
N LEU A 30 -77.34 54.04 -50.01
CA LEU A 30 -76.91 54.95 -48.95
C LEU A 30 -77.04 54.25 -47.58
N LEU A 31 -78.16 53.59 -47.32
CA LEU A 31 -78.37 52.84 -46.08
C LEU A 31 -77.36 51.69 -45.93
N GLU A 32 -77.09 50.95 -47.01
CA GLU A 32 -76.08 49.88 -47.02
C GLU A 32 -74.68 50.44 -46.76
N SER A 33 -74.32 51.55 -47.39
CA SER A 33 -73.04 52.25 -47.19
C SER A 33 -72.91 52.75 -45.75
N GLU A 34 -73.95 53.31 -45.16
CA GLU A 34 -73.95 53.73 -43.75
C GLU A 34 -73.79 52.53 -42.80
N ASN A 35 -74.44 51.41 -43.11
CA ASN A 35 -74.32 50.19 -42.32
C ASN A 35 -72.90 49.61 -42.38
N VAL A 36 -72.31 49.54 -43.58
CA VAL A 36 -70.90 49.12 -43.75
C VAL A 36 -69.95 50.08 -43.06
N ASN A 37 -70.20 51.39 -43.12
CA ASN A 37 -69.36 52.37 -42.43
C ASN A 37 -69.39 52.17 -40.90
N LYS A 38 -70.57 51.94 -40.32
CA LYS A 38 -70.70 51.61 -38.88
C LYS A 38 -69.98 50.31 -38.51
N GLN A 39 -70.03 49.30 -39.39
CA GLN A 39 -69.28 48.07 -39.19
C GLN A 39 -67.77 48.31 -39.25
N MET A 40 -67.30 49.11 -40.20
CA MET A 40 -65.89 49.47 -40.32
C MET A 40 -65.39 50.26 -39.10
N GLU A 41 -66.19 51.19 -38.59
CA GLU A 41 -65.88 51.93 -37.36
C GLU A 41 -65.78 51.01 -36.14
N SER A 42 -66.72 50.06 -35.98
CA SER A 42 -66.65 49.10 -34.88
C SER A 42 -65.44 48.17 -35.02
N MET A 43 -65.14 47.66 -36.22
CA MET A 43 -63.92 46.87 -36.48
C MET A 43 -62.65 47.66 -36.16
N ARG A 44 -62.60 48.94 -36.51
CA ARG A 44 -61.46 49.81 -36.20
C ARG A 44 -61.29 49.96 -34.69
N GLN A 45 -62.38 50.19 -33.96
CA GLN A 45 -62.34 50.29 -32.50
C GLN A 45 -61.83 48.99 -31.86
N PHE A 46 -62.32 47.82 -32.32
CA PHE A 46 -61.83 46.54 -31.84
C PHE A 46 -60.33 46.35 -32.13
N GLN A 47 -59.86 46.78 -33.29
CA GLN A 47 -58.44 46.71 -33.62
C GLN A 47 -57.60 47.57 -32.67
N ASP A 48 -58.03 48.81 -32.40
CA ASP A 48 -57.35 49.70 -31.46
C ASP A 48 -57.30 49.11 -30.04
N ASP A 49 -58.41 48.53 -29.56
CA ASP A 49 -58.49 47.87 -28.25
C ASP A 49 -57.56 46.64 -28.17
N ILE A 50 -57.50 45.83 -29.23
CA ILE A 50 -56.58 44.69 -29.32
C ILE A 50 -55.12 45.14 -29.32
N ASP A 51 -54.80 46.23 -30.00
CA ASP A 51 -53.44 46.77 -30.03
C ASP A 51 -53.01 47.31 -28.67
N VAL A 52 -53.91 47.98 -27.93
CA VAL A 52 -53.67 48.40 -26.54
C VAL A 52 -53.47 47.19 -25.63
N LEU A 53 -54.32 46.17 -25.74
CA LEU A 53 -54.21 44.97 -24.93
C LEU A 53 -52.90 44.20 -25.21
N ASN A 54 -52.49 44.11 -26.47
CA ASN A 54 -51.23 43.49 -26.86
C ASN A 54 -50.01 44.23 -26.29
N LYS A 55 -50.04 45.57 -26.25
CA LYS A 55 -48.99 46.37 -25.61
C LYS A 55 -48.93 46.09 -24.11
N LEU A 56 -50.08 46.13 -23.43
CA LEU A 56 -50.16 45.89 -21.99
C LEU A 56 -49.72 44.46 -21.62
N ALA A 57 -50.09 43.45 -22.42
CA ALA A 57 -49.66 42.07 -22.21
C ALA A 57 -48.15 41.90 -22.34
N ARG A 58 -47.53 42.54 -23.34
CA ARG A 58 -46.06 42.55 -23.52
C ARG A 58 -45.37 43.26 -22.36
N GLU A 59 -45.86 44.42 -21.95
CA GLU A 59 -45.32 45.16 -20.81
C GLU A 59 -45.44 44.36 -19.50
N ARG A 60 -46.57 43.69 -19.27
CA ARG A 60 -46.76 42.84 -18.08
C ARG A 60 -45.78 41.67 -18.06
N SER A 61 -45.59 40.98 -19.18
CA SER A 61 -44.62 39.88 -19.30
C SER A 61 -43.18 40.37 -19.10
N ASN A 62 -42.82 41.50 -19.69
CA ASN A 62 -41.49 42.10 -19.52
C ASN A 62 -41.25 42.55 -18.07
N ASN A 63 -42.24 43.20 -17.43
CA ASN A 63 -42.14 43.59 -16.02
C ASN A 63 -42.03 42.37 -15.09
N GLN A 64 -42.75 41.29 -15.38
CA GLN A 64 -42.65 40.05 -14.63
C GLN A 64 -41.24 39.44 -14.78
N LEU A 65 -40.69 39.40 -15.99
CA LEU A 65 -39.31 38.94 -16.23
C LEU A 65 -38.28 39.82 -15.52
N ILE A 66 -38.43 41.15 -15.58
CA ILE A 66 -37.55 42.10 -14.88
C ILE A 66 -37.63 41.88 -13.36
N THR A 67 -38.82 41.63 -12.82
CA THR A 67 -38.99 41.33 -11.38
C THR A 67 -38.28 40.04 -10.99
N ILE A 68 -38.41 38.98 -11.79
CA ILE A 68 -37.72 37.70 -11.57
C ILE A 68 -36.20 37.89 -11.63
N ILE A 69 -35.68 38.56 -12.66
CA ILE A 69 -34.24 38.85 -12.79
C ILE A 69 -33.73 39.67 -11.59
N ASN A 70 -34.49 40.68 -11.16
CA ASN A 70 -34.11 41.49 -10.00
C ASN A 70 -34.14 40.71 -8.68
N GLN A 71 -34.98 39.67 -8.56
CA GLN A 71 -35.03 38.79 -7.40
C GLN A 71 -33.93 37.71 -7.43
N GLU A 72 -33.59 37.16 -8.60
CA GLU A 72 -32.55 36.13 -8.74
C GLU A 72 -31.13 36.71 -8.62
N ASN A 73 -30.92 37.94 -9.10
CA ASN A 73 -29.64 38.63 -9.03
C ASN A 73 -29.04 38.73 -7.61
N PRO A 74 -29.76 39.10 -6.54
CA PRO A 74 -29.23 39.09 -5.18
C PRO A 74 -28.92 37.67 -4.69
N GLN A 75 -29.75 36.67 -5.00
CA GLN A 75 -29.48 35.28 -4.62
C GLN A 75 -28.17 34.76 -5.25
N ILE A 76 -27.96 35.05 -6.53
CA ILE A 76 -26.71 34.70 -7.22
C ILE A 76 -25.51 35.42 -6.58
N ARG A 77 -25.67 36.67 -6.14
CA ARG A 77 -24.60 37.40 -5.43
C ARG A 77 -24.31 36.79 -4.06
N GLU A 78 -25.33 36.41 -3.31
CA GLU A 78 -25.20 35.77 -1.99
C GLU A 78 -24.48 34.42 -2.11
N ILE A 79 -24.91 33.56 -3.03
CA ILE A 79 -24.24 32.27 -3.28
C ILE A 79 -22.78 32.47 -3.70
N ARG A 80 -22.48 33.48 -4.53
CA ARG A 80 -21.09 33.80 -4.91
C ARG A 80 -20.27 34.30 -3.73
N GLN A 81 -20.88 35.07 -2.83
CA GLN A 81 -20.23 35.55 -1.61
C GLN A 81 -19.97 34.40 -0.64
N GLU A 82 -20.94 33.51 -0.42
CA GLU A 82 -20.79 32.31 0.41
C GLU A 82 -19.68 31.41 -0.15
N ASN A 83 -19.67 31.14 -1.45
CA ASN A 83 -18.60 30.38 -2.09
C ASN A 83 -17.22 31.02 -1.92
N ARG A 84 -17.13 32.36 -1.90
CA ARG A 84 -15.87 33.05 -1.61
C ARG A 84 -15.46 32.82 -0.16
N GLN A 85 -16.38 32.96 0.78
CA GLN A 85 -16.11 32.75 2.21
C GLN A 85 -15.70 31.31 2.51
N LEU A 86 -16.36 30.32 1.89
CA LEU A 86 -16.00 28.91 2.03
C LEU A 86 -14.58 28.62 1.52
N LYS A 87 -14.18 29.25 0.40
CA LYS A 87 -12.81 29.14 -0.12
C LYS A 87 -11.79 29.77 0.82
N GLU A 88 -12.07 30.96 1.33
CA GLU A 88 -11.21 31.64 2.30
C GLU A 88 -11.05 30.83 3.59
N ALA A 89 -12.15 30.27 4.13
CA ALA A 89 -12.11 29.39 5.30
C ALA A 89 -11.31 28.10 5.04
N LEU A 90 -11.44 27.52 3.85
CA LEU A 90 -10.67 26.32 3.49
C LEU A 90 -9.17 26.62 3.37
N GLU A 91 -8.83 27.75 2.76
CA GLU A 91 -7.45 28.24 2.71
C GLU A 91 -6.92 28.48 4.13
N GLU A 92 -7.66 29.18 5.00
CA GLU A 92 -7.27 29.43 6.39
C GLU A 92 -7.04 28.12 7.17
N HIS A 93 -7.93 27.14 7.02
CA HIS A 93 -7.76 25.82 7.62
C HIS A 93 -6.51 25.08 7.11
N GLN A 94 -6.19 25.19 5.82
CA GLN A 94 -4.97 24.63 5.25
C GLN A 94 -3.73 25.30 5.87
N HIS A 95 -3.70 26.63 5.98
CA HIS A 95 -2.60 27.36 6.63
C HIS A 95 -2.46 26.98 8.11
N ALA A 96 -3.57 26.85 8.84
CA ALA A 96 -3.56 26.43 10.24
C ALA A 96 -2.97 25.02 10.41
N LEU A 97 -3.37 24.07 9.56
CA LEU A 97 -2.82 22.71 9.55
C LEU A 97 -1.33 22.70 9.21
N GLU A 98 -0.90 23.47 8.21
CA GLU A 98 0.51 23.59 7.87
C GLU A 98 1.34 24.13 9.04
N HIS A 99 0.81 25.12 9.76
CA HIS A 99 1.44 25.67 10.96
C HIS A 99 1.57 24.62 12.07
N ILE A 100 0.48 23.87 12.36
CA ILE A 100 0.48 22.80 13.37
C ILE A 100 1.47 21.69 12.98
N MET A 101 1.48 21.27 11.72
CA MET A 101 2.38 20.23 11.23
C MET A 101 3.85 20.66 11.30
N THR A 102 4.14 21.92 10.99
CA THR A 102 5.48 22.50 11.14
C THR A 102 5.91 22.47 12.60
N LYS A 103 5.07 22.96 13.51
CA LYS A 103 5.35 22.92 14.96
C LYS A 103 5.50 21.51 15.51
N TYR A 104 4.71 20.56 15.01
CA TYR A 104 4.82 19.15 15.38
C TYR A 104 6.16 18.55 14.94
N ARG A 105 6.60 18.84 13.71
CA ARG A 105 7.91 18.42 13.19
C ARG A 105 9.06 19.01 14.00
N GLU A 106 9.03 20.31 14.27
CA GLU A 106 10.02 21.01 15.12
C GLU A 106 10.10 20.36 16.51
N HIS A 107 8.96 20.20 17.18
CA HIS A 107 8.90 19.60 18.51
C HIS A 107 9.42 18.15 18.53
N THR A 108 9.10 17.36 17.52
CA THR A 108 9.60 15.98 17.38
C THR A 108 11.11 15.97 17.19
N GLN A 109 11.65 16.83 16.33
CA GLN A 109 13.09 16.97 16.13
C GLN A 109 13.79 17.41 17.42
N SER A 110 13.26 18.40 18.13
CA SER A 110 13.79 18.82 19.43
C SER A 110 13.77 17.67 20.44
N LYS A 111 12.69 16.88 20.50
CA LYS A 111 12.62 15.69 21.37
C LYS A 111 13.64 14.62 21.01
N ILE A 112 13.87 14.38 19.72
CA ILE A 112 14.89 13.42 19.26
C ILE A 112 16.28 13.90 19.65
N LEU A 113 16.60 15.19 19.47
CA LEU A 113 17.89 15.76 19.85
C LEU A 113 18.09 15.82 21.37
N ASN A 114 17.04 16.10 22.12
CA ASN A 114 17.07 16.14 23.59
C ASN A 114 17.05 14.74 24.22
N SER A 115 16.58 13.73 23.49
CA SER A 115 16.80 12.33 23.86
C SER A 115 18.31 12.09 23.79
N LYS A 116 18.93 11.72 24.91
CA LYS A 116 20.39 11.51 25.06
C LYS A 116 20.95 10.35 24.19
N ILE A 117 20.20 9.90 23.19
CA ILE A 117 20.52 8.78 22.32
C ILE A 117 21.15 9.35 21.05
N ASN A 118 22.47 9.52 21.09
CA ASN A 118 23.24 9.79 19.89
C ASN A 118 23.34 8.48 19.08
N PHE A 119 22.37 8.25 18.19
CA PHE A 119 22.30 7.03 17.38
C PHE A 119 23.59 6.78 16.56
N VAL A 120 24.27 7.86 16.14
CA VAL A 120 25.55 7.78 15.42
C VAL A 120 26.65 7.21 16.32
N GLU A 121 26.72 7.68 17.56
CA GLU A 121 27.73 7.24 18.53
C GLU A 121 27.47 5.82 19.04
N LEU A 122 26.20 5.43 19.19
CA LEU A 122 25.81 4.05 19.51
C LEU A 122 26.16 3.09 18.37
N TYR A 123 25.85 3.46 17.12
CA TYR A 123 26.18 2.65 15.95
C TYR A 123 27.69 2.46 15.81
N ASN A 124 28.47 3.54 15.95
CA ASN A 124 29.94 3.47 15.88
C ASN A 124 30.54 2.63 17.02
N ASN A 125 30.02 2.75 18.25
CA ASN A 125 30.48 1.91 19.37
C ASN A 125 30.13 0.44 19.14
N TYR A 126 28.92 0.14 18.66
CA TYR A 126 28.51 -1.23 18.35
C TYR A 126 29.40 -1.85 17.28
N GLN A 127 29.68 -1.11 16.20
CA GLN A 127 30.56 -1.52 15.11
C GLN A 127 31.98 -1.82 15.63
N LYS A 128 32.55 -0.92 16.43
CA LYS A 128 33.88 -1.11 17.03
C LYS A 128 33.94 -2.32 17.97
N ILE A 129 32.87 -2.56 18.73
CA ILE A 129 32.76 -3.72 19.62
C ILE A 129 32.66 -5.03 18.81
N ALA A 130 31.94 -5.02 17.68
CA ALA A 130 31.84 -6.17 16.79
C ALA A 130 33.21 -6.50 16.16
N GLU A 131 33.90 -5.50 15.62
CA GLU A 131 35.25 -5.66 15.04
C GLU A 131 36.25 -6.25 16.05
N ASN A 132 36.27 -5.73 17.28
CA ASN A 132 37.12 -6.27 18.34
C ASN A 132 36.81 -7.74 18.67
N LYS A 133 35.53 -8.13 18.65
CA LYS A 133 35.14 -9.52 18.91
C LYS A 133 35.58 -10.43 17.77
N ASP A 134 35.41 -10.00 16.53
CA ASP A 134 35.83 -10.76 15.36
C ASP A 134 37.35 -10.95 15.33
N GLU A 135 38.13 -9.93 15.69
CA GLU A 135 39.59 -10.05 15.84
C GLU A 135 39.98 -11.08 16.91
N ILE A 136 39.33 -11.06 18.07
CA ILE A 136 39.59 -12.03 19.15
C ILE A 136 39.25 -13.45 18.69
N ILE A 137 38.09 -13.63 18.06
CA ILE A 137 37.65 -14.93 17.53
C ILE A 137 38.65 -15.43 16.50
N LYS A 138 39.05 -14.59 15.55
CA LYS A 138 40.03 -14.94 14.51
C LYS A 138 41.36 -15.39 15.11
N LYS A 139 41.89 -14.64 16.09
CA LYS A 139 43.15 -14.98 16.77
C LYS A 139 43.04 -16.32 17.52
N GLN A 140 41.90 -16.58 18.16
CA GLN A 140 41.66 -17.86 18.82
C GLN A 140 41.56 -19.01 17.81
N THR A 141 40.88 -18.81 16.68
CA THR A 141 40.79 -19.79 15.59
C THR A 141 42.16 -20.11 15.02
N GLU A 142 43.00 -19.10 14.76
CA GLU A 142 44.38 -19.29 14.26
C GLU A 142 45.20 -20.13 15.26
N LYS A 143 45.12 -19.82 16.56
CA LYS A 143 45.81 -20.59 17.60
C LYS A 143 45.32 -22.04 17.67
N ILE A 144 44.01 -22.27 17.56
CA ILE A 144 43.44 -23.62 17.54
C ILE A 144 43.92 -24.38 16.30
N GLN A 145 43.99 -23.72 15.14
CA GLN A 145 44.47 -24.32 13.90
C GLN A 145 45.96 -24.68 13.99
N GLU A 146 46.78 -23.82 14.59
CA GLU A 146 48.19 -24.10 14.86
C GLU A 146 48.34 -25.29 15.81
N MET A 147 47.61 -25.31 16.93
CA MET A 147 47.62 -26.43 17.87
C MET A 147 47.15 -27.73 17.22
N ALA A 148 46.13 -27.69 16.36
CA ALA A 148 45.65 -28.85 15.63
C ALA A 148 46.73 -29.38 14.66
N ALA A 149 47.43 -28.49 13.95
CA ALA A 149 48.52 -28.88 13.06
C ALA A 149 49.71 -29.50 13.82
N ILE A 150 50.09 -28.93 14.97
CA ILE A 150 51.14 -29.48 15.84
C ILE A 150 50.72 -30.85 16.38
N MET A 151 49.48 -30.98 16.87
CA MET A 151 48.95 -32.24 17.40
C MET A 151 48.89 -33.32 16.33
N GLN A 152 48.45 -32.99 15.12
CA GLN A 152 48.48 -33.93 13.98
C GLN A 152 49.91 -34.35 13.64
N LYS A 153 50.85 -33.40 13.60
CA LYS A 153 52.25 -33.72 13.28
C LYS A 153 52.90 -34.58 14.37
N ALA A 154 52.63 -34.32 15.65
CA ALA A 154 53.11 -35.12 16.76
C ALA A 154 52.51 -36.54 16.72
N SER A 155 51.19 -36.66 16.49
CA SER A 155 50.51 -37.96 16.37
C SER A 155 51.12 -38.83 15.26
N VAL A 156 51.36 -38.25 14.08
CA VAL A 156 51.98 -39.00 12.96
C VAL A 156 53.41 -39.45 13.31
N LEU A 157 54.20 -38.59 13.94
CA LEU A 157 55.56 -38.95 14.34
C LEU A 157 55.56 -40.06 15.42
N ASP A 158 54.62 -40.01 16.35
CA ASP A 158 54.46 -41.04 17.38
C ASP A 158 53.99 -42.37 16.77
N GLU A 159 53.04 -42.35 15.83
CA GLU A 159 52.61 -43.53 15.06
C GLU A 159 53.78 -44.16 14.27
N ASP A 160 54.60 -43.35 13.58
CA ASP A 160 55.77 -43.82 12.85
C ASP A 160 56.79 -44.49 13.78
N LYS A 161 57.03 -43.92 14.97
CA LYS A 161 57.95 -44.48 15.97
C LYS A 161 57.42 -45.81 16.51
N ILE A 162 56.14 -45.88 16.86
CA ILE A 162 55.49 -47.11 17.33
C ILE A 162 55.57 -48.20 16.24
N ASN A 163 55.34 -47.85 14.98
CA ASN A 163 55.44 -48.78 13.86
C ASN A 163 56.86 -49.35 13.70
N MET A 164 57.90 -48.52 13.82
CA MET A 164 59.30 -48.96 13.76
C MET A 164 59.66 -49.90 14.91
N GLU A 165 59.24 -49.58 16.13
CA GLU A 165 59.45 -50.43 17.31
C GLU A 165 58.70 -51.77 17.16
N HIS A 166 57.46 -51.73 16.67
CA HIS A 166 56.67 -52.93 16.42
C HIS A 166 57.29 -53.82 15.32
N GLU A 167 57.82 -53.23 14.25
CA GLU A 167 58.51 -53.97 13.20
C GLU A 167 59.80 -54.61 13.74
N TYR A 168 60.60 -53.87 14.52
CA TYR A 168 61.81 -54.39 15.15
C TYR A 168 61.51 -55.56 16.10
N LEU A 169 60.50 -55.40 16.95
CA LEU A 169 60.05 -56.47 17.85
C LEU A 169 59.58 -57.70 17.05
N SER A 170 58.81 -57.49 15.98
CA SER A 170 58.34 -58.58 15.11
C SER A 170 59.51 -59.36 14.49
N ARG A 171 60.54 -58.66 14.00
CA ARG A 171 61.77 -59.29 13.48
C ARG A 171 62.45 -60.12 14.57
N LEU A 172 62.66 -59.56 15.76
CA LEU A 172 63.31 -60.26 16.87
C LEU A 172 62.52 -61.49 17.36
N ILE A 173 61.19 -61.42 17.34
CA ILE A 173 60.31 -62.56 17.66
C ILE A 173 60.48 -63.67 16.62
N THR A 174 60.47 -63.33 15.32
CA THR A 174 60.65 -64.32 14.25
C THR A 174 62.04 -64.94 14.28
N GLU A 175 63.08 -64.15 14.58
CA GLU A 175 64.45 -64.64 14.75
C GLU A 175 64.55 -65.56 15.96
N ASN A 176 64.04 -65.16 17.13
CA ASN A 176 64.02 -66.01 18.33
C ASN A 176 63.27 -67.33 18.08
N LYS A 177 62.15 -67.26 17.35
CA LYS A 177 61.41 -68.47 16.97
C LYS A 177 62.27 -69.37 16.08
N GLY A 178 62.91 -68.82 15.04
CA GLY A 178 63.82 -69.57 14.17
C GLY A 178 65.03 -70.15 14.91
N LEU A 179 65.65 -69.39 15.82
CA LEU A 179 66.76 -69.86 16.66
C LEU A 179 66.32 -71.01 17.59
N ARG A 180 65.11 -70.93 18.16
CA ARG A 180 64.52 -72.00 18.98
C ARG A 180 64.22 -73.25 18.15
N GLU A 181 63.67 -73.09 16.95
CA GLU A 181 63.45 -74.19 16.02
C GLU A 181 64.78 -74.85 15.62
N MET A 182 65.81 -74.06 15.33
CA MET A 182 67.15 -74.57 15.01
C MET A 182 67.80 -75.27 16.21
N LEU A 183 67.62 -74.74 17.42
CA LEU A 183 68.03 -75.41 18.66
C LEU A 183 67.29 -76.73 18.86
N GLU A 184 65.97 -76.76 18.62
CA GLU A 184 65.15 -77.96 18.74
C GLU A 184 65.59 -79.03 17.72
N ILE A 185 65.86 -78.64 16.47
CA ILE A 185 66.44 -79.53 15.45
C ILE A 185 67.81 -80.01 15.90
N SER A 186 68.68 -79.13 16.42
CA SER A 186 70.00 -79.51 16.94
C SER A 186 69.92 -80.47 18.15
N GLN A 187 68.92 -80.34 19.01
CA GLN A 187 68.69 -81.27 20.13
C GLN A 187 68.14 -82.62 19.66
N LYS A 188 67.26 -82.63 18.65
CA LYS A 188 66.64 -83.85 18.11
C LYS A 188 67.57 -84.64 17.18
N PHE A 189 68.45 -83.96 16.44
CA PHE A 189 69.24 -84.55 15.35
C PHE A 189 70.77 -84.31 15.46
N GLY A 190 71.25 -83.51 16.43
CA GLY A 190 72.67 -83.24 16.66
C GLY A 190 73.34 -84.22 17.64
N SER A 191 74.62 -84.54 17.40
CA SER A 191 75.40 -85.54 18.15
C SER A 191 75.89 -85.09 19.55
N ASN A 192 75.30 -84.06 20.16
CA ASN A 192 75.60 -83.60 21.52
C ASN A 192 74.45 -83.94 22.47
N LYS A 193 74.26 -85.24 22.71
CA LYS A 193 73.46 -85.74 23.82
C LYS A 193 74.39 -85.85 25.03
N LEU A 194 74.10 -85.06 26.07
CA LEU A 194 74.49 -85.20 27.49
C LEU A 194 75.21 -83.97 28.08
N ILE A 195 74.60 -83.41 29.14
CA ILE A 195 75.13 -82.79 30.39
C ILE A 195 73.89 -82.06 31.01
N THR A 196 73.09 -82.67 31.89
CA THR A 196 73.17 -82.59 33.38
C THR A 196 73.46 -81.16 33.86
N SER A 197 72.64 -80.45 34.63
CA SER A 197 72.27 -80.72 36.04
C SER A 197 71.45 -79.55 36.60
N ASP A 198 70.50 -79.87 37.48
CA ASP A 198 70.15 -79.23 38.76
C ASP A 198 70.00 -77.70 38.95
N ASP A 199 68.88 -77.38 39.60
CA ASP A 199 68.64 -76.32 40.59
C ASP A 199 69.25 -74.93 40.37
N LYS A 200 68.37 -73.97 40.04
CA LYS A 200 68.34 -72.71 40.82
C LYS A 200 67.01 -71.96 40.70
N SER A 201 66.28 -71.95 41.81
CA SER A 201 65.34 -70.90 42.14
C SER A 201 66.01 -69.53 42.06
N THR A 202 65.37 -68.56 41.42
CA THR A 202 65.51 -67.15 41.80
C THR A 202 64.13 -66.52 41.79
N GLN A 203 63.55 -66.46 42.99
CA GLN A 203 62.64 -65.42 43.43
C GLN A 203 63.22 -64.04 43.11
N THR A 204 62.38 -63.09 42.70
CA THR A 204 62.42 -61.76 43.31
C THR A 204 60.99 -61.23 43.38
N GLU A 205 60.62 -60.89 44.60
CA GLU A 205 59.28 -60.53 45.03
C GLU A 205 58.88 -59.12 44.58
N VAL A 206 57.57 -59.03 44.36
CA VAL A 206 56.62 -57.93 44.55
C VAL A 206 57.14 -56.73 45.37
N ASN A 207 56.89 -55.51 44.88
CA ASN A 207 56.48 -54.42 45.77
C ASN A 207 55.56 -53.41 45.06
N GLU A 208 54.26 -53.69 45.06
CA GLU A 208 53.24 -52.66 45.01
C GLU A 208 52.40 -52.79 46.28
N LYS A 209 52.44 -51.75 47.13
CA LYS A 209 51.45 -51.54 48.18
C LYS A 209 50.80 -50.19 48.02
N GLN A 210 49.49 -50.30 47.83
CA GLN A 210 48.40 -49.52 48.44
C GLN A 210 48.31 -48.05 48.00
N SER A 211 47.13 -47.53 47.69
CA SER A 211 45.83 -47.72 48.38
C SER A 211 44.72 -47.25 47.41
N VAL A 212 43.62 -47.98 47.10
CA VAL A 212 42.47 -48.36 47.96
C VAL A 212 42.08 -47.18 48.85
N SER A 213 40.90 -46.60 48.85
CA SER A 213 39.63 -46.86 48.18
C SER A 213 38.65 -45.76 48.66
N THR A 214 37.54 -45.63 47.92
CA THR A 214 36.15 -45.52 48.44
C THR A 214 35.84 -44.40 49.44
N SER A 215 34.83 -43.58 49.17
CA SER A 215 33.44 -43.84 49.59
C SER A 215 32.77 -42.45 49.60
N GLU A 216 31.49 -42.19 49.43
CA GLU A 216 30.28 -43.01 49.38
C GLU A 216 29.13 -42.07 48.98
N GLU A 217 28.03 -42.70 48.62
CA GLU A 217 26.72 -42.13 48.29
C GLU A 217 26.00 -41.44 49.47
N GLY A 218 24.97 -40.64 49.12
CA GLY A 218 23.81 -40.40 50.00
C GLY A 218 23.16 -39.01 49.85
N THR A 219 22.23 -38.75 48.92
CA THR A 219 20.75 -38.63 49.09
C THR A 219 20.28 -37.87 50.36
N VAL A 220 19.29 -36.96 50.42
CA VAL A 220 18.26 -36.32 49.54
C VAL A 220 17.79 -35.07 50.36
N THR A 221 17.24 -33.97 49.82
CA THR A 221 15.78 -33.77 49.65
C THR A 221 15.45 -32.32 49.23
N ALA A 222 14.48 -32.20 48.31
CA ALA A 222 13.44 -31.16 48.14
C ALA A 222 13.89 -29.71 47.80
N THR A 223 13.25 -28.93 46.92
CA THR A 223 11.84 -28.88 46.52
C THR A 223 11.70 -27.97 45.27
N GLU A 224 10.62 -28.18 44.52
CA GLU A 224 9.87 -27.20 43.69
C GLU A 224 10.13 -26.99 42.19
N ALA A 225 8.98 -27.02 41.50
CA ALA A 225 8.59 -26.34 40.27
C ALA A 225 8.88 -27.00 38.91
N SER A 226 7.84 -27.71 38.47
CA SER A 226 7.49 -28.11 37.13
C SER A 226 7.51 -26.99 36.07
N THR A 227 7.44 -27.47 34.82
CA THR A 227 6.66 -26.97 33.67
C THR A 227 7.36 -26.17 32.55
N SER A 228 7.39 -26.85 31.40
CA SER A 228 7.09 -26.39 30.03
C SER A 228 8.07 -25.44 29.33
N SER A 229 8.85 -26.06 28.45
CA SER A 229 9.33 -25.51 27.20
C SER A 229 8.18 -25.04 26.30
N SER A 230 8.16 -23.75 25.98
CA SER A 230 7.57 -23.25 24.72
C SER A 230 8.14 -21.85 24.43
N ILE A 231 8.96 -21.75 23.39
CA ILE A 231 9.43 -20.48 22.83
C ILE A 231 8.49 -20.13 21.68
N PRO A 232 7.79 -18.98 21.70
CA PRO A 232 6.94 -18.57 20.59
C PRO A 232 7.75 -17.81 19.52
N VAL A 233 7.50 -18.19 18.27
CA VAL A 233 7.91 -17.52 17.03
C VAL A 233 7.13 -16.20 16.89
N PRO A 234 7.76 -15.08 16.49
CA PRO A 234 7.02 -13.85 16.21
C PRO A 234 6.44 -13.88 14.79
N THR A 235 5.14 -14.14 14.68
CA THR A 235 4.38 -13.94 13.45
C THR A 235 4.02 -12.46 13.30
N ILE A 236 4.64 -11.79 12.32
CA ILE A 236 4.24 -10.47 11.82
C ILE A 236 2.94 -10.67 11.03
N SER A 237 1.80 -10.38 11.65
CA SER A 237 0.52 -10.29 10.94
C SER A 237 0.31 -8.84 10.51
N SER A 238 0.20 -8.67 9.20
CA SER A 238 -0.02 -7.40 8.51
C SER A 238 -1.41 -6.86 8.82
N ASN A 239 -1.49 -5.68 9.42
CA ASN A 239 -2.72 -4.90 9.44
C ASN A 239 -2.97 -4.35 8.03
N LYS A 240 -3.94 -4.98 7.35
CA LYS A 240 -4.46 -4.57 6.04
C LYS A 240 -5.33 -3.33 6.26
N SER A 241 -4.82 -2.18 5.85
CA SER A 241 -5.59 -0.95 5.69
C SER A 241 -6.63 -1.13 4.57
N GLU A 242 -7.90 -1.06 4.93
CA GLU A 242 -9.00 -0.88 3.98
C GLU A 242 -8.94 0.53 3.42
N ASN A 243 -8.35 0.67 2.23
CA ASN A 243 -8.46 1.89 1.43
C ASN A 243 -9.30 1.55 0.19
N LYS A 244 -10.59 1.86 0.26
CA LYS A 244 -11.55 1.68 -0.84
C LYS A 244 -11.42 2.87 -1.80
N ILE A 245 -10.47 2.79 -2.73
CA ILE A 245 -10.41 3.67 -3.90
C ILE A 245 -11.41 3.13 -4.93
N GLN A 246 -12.56 3.79 -5.07
CA GLN A 246 -13.42 3.61 -6.24
C GLN A 246 -12.79 4.33 -7.44
N SER A 247 -12.14 3.56 -8.29
CA SER A 247 -11.89 3.94 -9.67
C SER A 247 -13.10 3.54 -10.52
N SER A 248 -13.94 4.50 -10.89
CA SER A 248 -14.78 4.37 -12.09
C SER A 248 -14.28 5.34 -13.14
N GLY A 249 -13.36 4.87 -13.98
CA GLY A 249 -13.14 5.45 -15.29
C GLY A 249 -14.34 5.13 -16.17
N GLY A 250 -15.07 6.18 -16.56
CA GLY A 250 -16.08 6.16 -17.63
C GLY A 250 -15.62 7.11 -18.72
N SER A 251 -14.97 6.54 -19.73
CA SER A 251 -14.53 7.20 -20.95
C SER A 251 -15.75 7.60 -21.82
N LYS A 252 -15.53 8.63 -22.67
CA LYS A 252 -16.27 9.01 -23.89
C LYS A 252 -17.49 9.93 -23.73
N ASN A 253 -17.36 11.17 -24.20
CA ASN A 253 -17.74 11.48 -25.59
C ASN A 253 -17.26 12.87 -26.01
N SER A 254 -16.42 12.88 -27.05
CA SER A 254 -16.15 14.00 -27.94
C SER A 254 -16.88 13.73 -29.25
N SER A 255 -17.90 14.51 -29.56
CA SER A 255 -18.41 14.85 -30.89
C SER A 255 -19.38 16.02 -30.73
#